data_AF-A0A256XWE8-F1
#
_entry.id   AF-A0A256XWE8-F1
#
_cell.length_a   1.000
_cell.length_b   1.000
_cell.length_c   1.000
_cell.angle_alpha   90.00
_cell.angle_beta   90.00
_cell.angle_gamma   90.00
#
_symmetry.space_group_name_H-M   'P 1'
#
loop_
_entity.id
_entity.type
_entity.pdbx_description
1 polymer ?
#
loop_
_entity_poly.entity_id
_entity_poly.type
_entity_poly.pdbx_seq_one_letter_code
_entity_poly.pdbx_strand_id
1 'polypeptide(L)'
;MISREDKKKMERFILSRIEDSMRYMIKEHNTNQITITQKPSIAENPATIQILLHNNKTKMTKAKFLNILEQNSKLKTYTANVFYKDNETYMVRLGPKAHTKRDASLKRYNKETRDSIIFLRDIEKIILEQQGKDNMLIYFQPETARLEESLNFYKILTPILDYSHIDQEHYACGFVNSSEEAKAYKIPTLEYLLNTGGIGFKQPEKNKRLLVIKPLDRELAKNNADKRKSKKENQTNKKNLHRLF
;
A
#
# COMPACT_ATOMS: atom_id res chain seq x y z
N MET A 1 7.22 20.69 -2.60
CA MET A 1 6.27 20.52 -1.47
C MET A 1 4.92 20.19 -2.06
N ILE A 2 4.29 19.07 -1.66
CA ILE A 2 2.99 18.65 -2.20
C ILE A 2 1.95 19.75 -1.95
N SER A 3 1.33 20.26 -3.01
CA SER A 3 0.39 21.38 -2.94
C SER A 3 -0.93 20.95 -2.31
N ARG A 4 -1.76 21.91 -1.89
CA ARG A 4 -3.12 21.61 -1.38
C ARG A 4 -3.98 20.93 -2.46
N GLU A 5 -3.77 21.30 -3.72
CA GLU A 5 -4.50 20.74 -4.85
C GLU A 5 -4.11 19.28 -5.08
N ASP A 6 -2.81 18.97 -5.06
CA ASP A 6 -2.30 17.59 -5.19
C ASP A 6 -2.86 16.65 -4.12
N LYS A 7 -2.97 17.13 -2.88
CA LYS A 7 -3.58 16.36 -1.79
C LYS A 7 -5.06 16.09 -2.03
N LYS A 8 -5.78 17.08 -2.56
CA LYS A 8 -7.19 16.91 -2.96
C LYS A 8 -7.34 15.96 -4.15
N LYS A 9 -6.41 15.98 -5.11
CA LYS A 9 -6.39 15.03 -6.24
C LYS A 9 -6.24 13.60 -5.73
N MET A 10 -5.25 13.35 -4.88
CA MET A 10 -5.08 12.06 -4.21
C MET A 10 -6.35 11.63 -3.47
N GLU A 11 -6.92 12.49 -2.63
CA GLU A 11 -8.16 12.21 -1.90
C GLU A 11 -9.29 11.81 -2.84
N ARG A 12 -9.58 12.62 -3.86
CA ARG A 12 -10.64 12.36 -4.85
C ARG A 12 -10.41 11.07 -5.62
N PHE A 13 -9.18 10.80 -6.04
CA PHE A 13 -8.86 9.56 -6.74
C PHE A 13 -9.16 8.35 -5.86
N ILE A 14 -8.70 8.34 -4.61
CA ILE A 14 -8.95 7.23 -3.70
C ILE A 14 -10.44 7.07 -3.39
N LEU A 15 -11.18 8.17 -3.19
CA LEU A 15 -12.63 8.13 -3.01
C LEU A 15 -13.32 7.48 -4.22
N SER A 16 -12.95 7.87 -5.45
CA SER A 16 -13.54 7.28 -6.66
C SER A 16 -13.28 5.76 -6.75
N ARG A 17 -12.07 5.29 -6.41
CA ARG A 17 -11.77 3.84 -6.37
C ARG A 17 -12.54 3.11 -5.26
N ILE A 18 -12.86 3.77 -4.15
CA ILE A 18 -13.71 3.22 -3.09
C ILE A 18 -15.15 3.12 -3.58
N GLU A 19 -15.67 4.15 -4.23
CA GLU A 19 -17.03 4.18 -4.78
C GLU A 19 -17.22 3.13 -5.88
N ASP A 20 -16.26 3.04 -6.80
CA ASP A 20 -16.21 2.05 -7.88
C ASP A 20 -16.24 0.60 -7.36
N SER A 21 -15.75 0.37 -6.14
CA SER A 21 -15.81 -0.95 -5.51
C SER A 21 -17.25 -1.40 -5.20
N MET A 22 -18.16 -0.44 -5.03
CA MET A 22 -19.53 -0.60 -4.52
C MET A 22 -19.64 -1.29 -3.15
N ARG A 23 -18.53 -1.55 -2.45
CA ARG A 23 -18.46 -2.39 -1.23
C ARG A 23 -18.49 -1.60 0.08
N TYR A 24 -18.20 -0.31 0.03
CA TYR A 24 -17.99 0.51 1.23
C TYR A 24 -18.90 1.75 1.22
N MET A 25 -19.17 2.28 2.41
CA MET A 25 -19.81 3.57 2.64
C MET A 25 -18.74 4.52 3.18
N ILE A 26 -18.58 5.68 2.55
CA ILE A 26 -17.70 6.73 3.06
C ILE A 26 -18.39 7.38 4.27
N LYS A 27 -17.66 7.48 5.39
CA LYS A 27 -18.16 8.10 6.63
C LYS A 27 -17.64 9.52 6.76
N GLU A 28 -16.32 9.66 6.68
CA GLU A 28 -15.61 10.93 6.84
C GLU A 28 -14.39 10.91 5.94
N HIS A 29 -13.99 12.06 5.43
CA HIS A 29 -12.77 12.19 4.66
C HIS A 29 -12.20 13.61 4.73
N ASN A 30 -10.89 13.68 4.55
CA ASN A 30 -10.16 14.91 4.27
C ASN A 30 -8.87 14.54 3.54
N THR A 31 -8.04 15.54 3.28
CA THR A 31 -6.78 15.36 2.55
C THR A 31 -5.77 14.44 3.24
N ASN A 32 -5.94 14.09 4.52
CA ASN A 32 -5.00 13.26 5.27
C ASN A 32 -5.53 11.85 5.53
N GLN A 33 -6.85 11.65 5.52
CA GLN A 33 -7.44 10.35 5.83
C GLN A 33 -8.85 10.19 5.26
N ILE A 34 -9.24 8.95 5.02
CA ILE A 34 -10.61 8.56 4.62
C ILE A 34 -11.06 7.44 5.55
N THR A 35 -12.20 7.63 6.21
CA THR A 35 -12.85 6.60 7.04
C THR A 35 -14.03 6.02 6.27
N ILE A 36 -14.03 4.70 6.12
CA ILE A 36 -15.07 3.94 5.44
C ILE A 36 -15.60 2.81 6.32
N THR A 37 -16.83 2.39 6.07
CA THR A 37 -17.40 1.17 6.66
C THR A 37 -17.84 0.24 5.56
N GLN A 38 -17.58 -1.06 5.69
CA GLN A 38 -18.14 -2.06 4.79
C GLN A 38 -19.67 -1.94 4.73
N LYS A 39 -20.27 -2.15 3.56
CA LYS A 39 -21.74 -2.23 3.48
C LYS A 39 -22.22 -3.52 4.16
N PRO A 40 -23.36 -3.50 4.86
CA PRO A 40 -23.98 -4.71 5.41
C PRO A 40 -24.32 -5.77 4.35
N SER A 41 -24.41 -5.38 3.08
CA SER A 41 -24.58 -6.31 1.96
C SER A 41 -23.33 -7.15 1.66
N ILE A 42 -22.15 -6.75 2.17
CA ILE A 42 -20.86 -7.38 1.89
C ILE A 42 -20.41 -8.31 3.01
N ALA A 43 -20.65 -7.93 4.27
CA ALA A 43 -20.26 -8.67 5.47
C ALA A 43 -21.33 -8.54 6.56
N GLU A 44 -21.60 -9.64 7.30
CA GLU A 44 -22.54 -9.66 8.42
C GLU A 44 -22.13 -8.71 9.55
N ASN A 45 -20.82 -8.58 9.77
CA ASN A 45 -20.23 -7.64 10.71
C ASN A 45 -19.39 -6.62 9.94
N PRO A 46 -19.95 -5.47 9.55
CA PRO A 46 -19.23 -4.44 8.82
C PRO A 46 -17.98 -3.92 9.53
N ALA A 47 -16.81 -4.08 8.91
CA ALA A 47 -15.59 -3.50 9.41
C ALA A 47 -15.50 -2.00 9.06
N THR A 48 -15.03 -1.20 10.01
CA THR A 48 -14.59 0.19 9.78
C THR A 48 -13.10 0.21 9.45
N ILE A 49 -12.74 0.95 8.41
CA ILE A 49 -11.38 1.07 7.89
C ILE A 49 -11.04 2.55 7.80
N GLN A 50 -9.93 2.95 8.41
CA GLN A 50 -9.31 4.25 8.23
C GLN A 50 -8.15 4.11 7.25
N ILE A 51 -8.20 4.85 6.15
CA ILE A 51 -7.17 4.91 5.13
C ILE A 51 -6.37 6.19 5.38
N LEU A 52 -5.09 6.05 5.71
CA LEU A 52 -4.18 7.17 5.90
C LEU A 52 -3.58 7.58 4.55
N LEU A 53 -3.74 8.85 4.20
CA LEU A 53 -3.19 9.47 3.00
C LEU A 53 -1.89 10.18 3.37
N HIS A 54 -0.77 9.53 3.09
CA HIS A 54 0.56 10.05 3.43
C HIS A 54 1.05 11.02 2.36
N ASN A 55 0.60 12.28 2.44
CA ASN A 55 0.87 13.33 1.46
C ASN A 55 1.38 14.66 2.07
N ASN A 56 1.76 14.65 3.34
CA ASN A 56 2.29 15.82 4.03
C ASN A 56 3.81 15.76 4.20
N LYS A 57 4.47 16.90 3.92
CA LYS A 57 5.90 17.11 4.15
C LYS A 57 6.25 17.19 5.64
N THR A 58 5.32 17.69 6.47
CA THR A 58 5.36 17.57 7.93
C THR A 58 5.23 16.10 8.27
N LYS A 59 6.39 15.44 8.32
CA LYS A 59 6.55 13.99 8.41
C LYS A 59 5.64 13.46 9.51
N MET A 60 4.67 12.63 9.14
CA MET A 60 4.10 11.68 10.09
C MET A 60 5.29 11.00 10.77
N THR A 61 5.41 11.15 12.09
CA THR A 61 6.52 10.55 12.82
C THR A 61 6.16 9.11 13.16
N LYS A 62 7.18 8.28 13.42
CA LYS A 62 6.98 6.92 13.93
C LYS A 62 6.04 6.90 15.14
N ALA A 63 6.26 7.79 16.12
CA ALA A 63 5.43 7.86 17.32
C ALA A 63 3.96 8.21 17.02
N LYS A 64 3.71 9.21 16.15
CA LYS A 64 2.34 9.58 15.76
C LYS A 64 1.64 8.43 15.02
N PHE A 65 2.35 7.77 14.10
CA PHE A 65 1.81 6.63 13.38
C PHE A 65 1.45 5.46 14.31
N LEU A 66 2.34 5.11 15.24
CA LEU A 66 2.07 4.05 16.22
C LEU A 66 0.88 4.39 17.13
N ASN A 67 0.76 5.65 17.56
CA ASN A 67 -0.41 6.10 18.34
C ASN A 67 -1.72 5.93 17.55
N ILE A 68 -1.74 6.28 16.26
CA ILE A 68 -2.91 6.05 15.40
C ILE A 68 -3.26 4.56 15.34
N LEU A 69 -2.27 3.68 15.17
CA LEU A 69 -2.51 2.23 15.15
C LEU A 69 -3.08 1.73 16.48
N GLU A 70 -2.57 2.23 17.61
CA GLU A 70 -3.06 1.88 18.94
C GLU A 70 -4.50 2.35 19.16
N GLN A 71 -4.81 3.61 18.81
CA GLN A 71 -6.16 4.17 18.90
C GLN A 71 -7.14 3.40 18.03
N ASN A 72 -6.78 3.10 16.78
CA ASN A 72 -7.62 2.31 15.88
C ASN A 72 -7.86 0.90 16.43
N SER A 73 -6.85 0.28 17.02
CA SER A 73 -7.00 -1.03 17.68
C SER A 73 -8.05 -0.98 18.81
N LYS A 74 -7.97 0.03 19.69
CA LYS A 74 -8.96 0.26 20.77
C LYS A 74 -10.38 0.45 20.23
N LEU A 75 -10.51 1.18 19.12
CA LEU A 75 -11.79 1.44 18.44
C LEU A 75 -12.24 0.31 17.50
N LYS A 76 -11.54 -0.83 17.48
CA LYS A 76 -11.77 -1.96 16.55
C LYS A 76 -11.80 -1.54 15.07
N THR A 77 -11.11 -0.44 14.74
CA THR A 77 -10.96 0.10 13.39
C THR A 77 -9.69 -0.46 12.75
N TYR A 78 -9.77 -0.79 11.47
CA TYR A 78 -8.63 -1.25 10.69
C TYR A 78 -7.92 -0.07 10.04
N THR A 79 -6.61 -0.18 9.77
CA THR A 79 -5.82 0.89 9.15
C THR A 79 -5.28 0.44 7.80
N ALA A 80 -5.46 1.25 6.75
CA ALA A 80 -4.81 1.06 5.45
C ALA A 80 -3.97 2.30 5.12
N ASN A 81 -3.00 2.16 4.20
CA ASN A 81 -2.04 3.24 3.91
C ASN A 81 -1.90 3.44 2.40
N VAL A 82 -1.91 4.71 1.98
CA VAL A 82 -1.56 5.12 0.61
C VAL A 82 -0.54 6.25 0.71
N PHE A 83 0.54 6.14 -0.04
CA PHE A 83 1.61 7.13 -0.09
C PHE A 83 1.51 8.02 -1.32
N TYR A 84 1.75 9.32 -1.19
CA TYR A 84 1.89 10.17 -2.37
C TYR A 84 3.28 9.95 -2.99
N LYS A 85 3.34 9.58 -4.28
CA LYS A 85 4.60 9.36 -5.00
C LYS A 85 5.18 10.70 -5.46
N ASP A 86 6.04 11.30 -4.65
CA ASP A 86 6.75 12.55 -4.98
C ASP A 86 8.25 12.37 -5.26
N ASN A 87 8.81 11.17 -5.06
CA ASN A 87 10.25 10.87 -5.15
C ASN A 87 11.16 11.71 -4.22
N GLU A 88 10.60 12.61 -3.41
CA GLU A 88 11.28 13.45 -2.43
C GLU A 88 11.04 12.94 -1.01
N THR A 89 9.77 12.67 -0.71
CA THR A 89 9.28 12.25 0.59
C THR A 89 9.14 10.74 0.61
N TYR A 90 8.46 10.18 -0.37
CA TYR A 90 8.18 8.76 -0.48
C TYR A 90 8.69 8.22 -1.82
N MET A 91 9.10 6.95 -1.84
CA MET A 91 9.77 6.34 -3.00
C MET A 91 11.07 7.08 -3.39
N VAL A 92 11.85 7.50 -2.39
CA VAL A 92 13.08 8.27 -2.58
C VAL A 92 14.16 7.39 -3.20
N ARG A 93 14.48 7.63 -4.47
CA ARG A 93 15.54 6.90 -5.19
C ARG A 93 16.91 7.19 -4.61
N LEU A 94 17.81 6.21 -4.65
CA LEU A 94 19.22 6.41 -4.29
C LEU A 94 20.00 7.19 -5.35
N GLY A 95 19.68 6.98 -6.64
CA GLY A 95 20.41 7.53 -7.78
C GLY A 95 20.72 9.04 -7.74
N PRO A 96 19.83 9.93 -7.25
CA PRO A 96 20.11 11.36 -7.15
C PRO A 96 21.02 11.75 -5.97
N LYS A 97 21.12 10.92 -4.93
CA LYS A 97 21.96 11.18 -3.73
C LYS A 97 23.33 10.54 -3.84
N ALA A 98 23.44 9.45 -4.60
CA ALA A 98 24.69 8.80 -4.91
C ALA A 98 25.34 9.44 -6.15
N HIS A 99 25.73 10.72 -6.05
CA HIS A 99 26.96 11.08 -6.75
C HIS A 99 28.04 10.14 -6.21
N THR A 100 28.89 9.59 -7.09
CA THR A 100 30.02 8.72 -6.72
C THR A 100 29.67 7.38 -6.07
N LYS A 101 29.48 6.36 -6.91
CA LYS A 101 30.33 5.16 -7.05
C LYS A 101 29.47 4.07 -7.71
N ARG A 102 30.04 3.38 -8.70
CA ARG A 102 29.52 2.08 -9.10
C ARG A 102 29.64 1.20 -7.85
N ASP A 103 28.60 1.12 -7.02
CA ASP A 103 28.63 0.30 -5.81
C ASP A 103 28.90 -1.14 -6.24
N ALA A 104 30.13 -1.59 -6.03
CA ALA A 104 30.60 -2.93 -6.40
C ALA A 104 29.79 -4.01 -5.68
N SER A 105 29.14 -3.65 -4.57
CA SER A 105 28.18 -4.46 -3.82
C SER A 105 26.86 -4.71 -4.55
N LEU A 106 26.47 -3.89 -5.53
CA LEU A 106 25.23 -4.08 -6.29
C LEU A 106 25.48 -4.67 -7.69
N LYS A 107 26.68 -5.22 -7.94
CA LYS A 107 27.09 -5.74 -9.27
C LYS A 107 26.18 -6.83 -9.85
N ARG A 108 25.40 -7.52 -9.01
CA ARG A 108 24.42 -8.53 -9.44
C ARG A 108 23.17 -7.94 -10.08
N TYR A 109 22.92 -6.65 -9.91
CA TYR A 109 21.74 -5.97 -10.43
C TYR A 109 22.07 -5.18 -11.70
N ASN A 110 21.20 -5.29 -12.71
CA ASN A 110 21.30 -4.47 -13.92
C ASN A 110 21.14 -2.96 -13.57
N LYS A 111 21.49 -2.09 -14.52
CA LYS A 111 21.43 -0.63 -14.32
C LYS A 111 20.03 -0.18 -13.89
N GLU A 112 18.99 -0.67 -14.56
CA GLU A 112 17.59 -0.30 -14.30
C GLU A 112 17.16 -0.64 -12.86
N THR A 113 17.50 -1.83 -12.38
CA THR A 113 17.21 -2.27 -11.01
C THR A 113 17.99 -1.46 -9.99
N ARG A 114 19.26 -1.10 -10.26
CA ARG A 114 20.04 -0.24 -9.36
C ARG A 114 19.46 1.17 -9.27
N ASP A 115 19.06 1.72 -10.40
CA ASP A 115 18.46 3.06 -10.49
C ASP A 115 17.07 3.13 -9.85
N SER A 116 16.40 1.97 -9.68
CA SER A 116 15.10 1.86 -9.01
C SER A 116 15.19 1.65 -7.49
N ILE A 117 16.38 1.40 -6.92
CA ILE A 117 16.54 1.20 -5.48
C ILE A 117 16.12 2.45 -4.72
N ILE A 118 15.30 2.24 -3.69
CA ILE A 118 14.76 3.30 -2.83
C ILE A 118 15.22 3.16 -1.38
N PHE A 119 15.21 4.28 -0.68
CA PHE A 119 15.25 4.31 0.78
C PHE A 119 13.84 4.39 1.34
N LEU A 120 13.52 3.51 2.29
CA LEU A 120 12.24 3.54 2.99
C LEU A 120 12.30 4.40 4.26
N ARG A 121 11.23 5.13 4.51
CA ARG A 121 10.99 5.80 5.80
C ARG A 121 10.58 4.80 6.88
N ASP A 122 10.66 5.24 8.13
CA ASP A 122 10.30 4.42 9.29
C ASP A 122 8.88 3.88 9.21
N ILE A 123 7.92 4.69 8.72
CA ILE A 123 6.52 4.26 8.58
C ILE A 123 6.39 3.17 7.51
N GLU A 124 7.05 3.32 6.36
CA GLU A 124 7.07 2.30 5.31
C GLU A 124 7.66 0.99 5.85
N LYS A 125 8.77 1.06 6.60
CA LYS A 125 9.38 -0.11 7.26
C LYS A 125 8.43 -0.80 8.24
N ILE A 126 7.75 -0.04 9.10
CA ILE A 126 6.79 -0.57 10.09
C ILE A 126 5.62 -1.27 9.37
N ILE A 127 5.10 -0.66 8.30
CA ILE A 127 4.02 -1.26 7.51
C ILE A 127 4.46 -2.60 6.93
N LEU A 128 5.64 -2.66 6.30
CA LEU A 128 6.15 -3.90 5.72
C LEU A 128 6.38 -5.00 6.75
N GLU A 129 6.96 -4.65 7.91
CA GLU A 129 7.17 -5.58 9.02
C GLU A 129 5.85 -6.23 9.49
N GLN A 130 4.79 -5.43 9.55
CA GLN A 130 3.45 -5.87 9.98
C GLN A 130 2.66 -6.64 8.92
N GLN A 131 3.00 -6.48 7.64
CA GLN A 131 2.34 -7.19 6.55
C GLN A 131 2.84 -8.64 6.37
N GLY A 132 4.00 -8.98 6.93
CA GLY A 132 4.61 -10.31 6.75
C GLY A 132 4.92 -10.58 5.28
N LYS A 133 4.35 -11.63 4.70
CA LYS A 133 4.66 -12.06 3.32
C LYS A 133 4.08 -11.18 2.23
N ASP A 134 3.01 -10.40 2.50
CA ASP A 134 2.41 -9.53 1.49
C ASP A 134 3.45 -8.49 1.02
N ASN A 135 4.16 -7.83 1.95
CA ASN A 135 5.32 -6.97 1.69
C ASN A 135 5.09 -5.99 0.51
N MET A 136 3.97 -5.25 0.56
CA MET A 136 3.52 -4.33 -0.47
C MET A 136 3.32 -2.92 0.08
N LEU A 137 3.74 -1.93 -0.71
CA LEU A 137 3.43 -0.52 -0.48
C LEU A 137 2.64 0.02 -1.66
N ILE A 138 1.64 0.85 -1.36
CA ILE A 138 0.73 1.43 -2.34
C ILE A 138 1.02 2.91 -2.45
N TYR A 139 1.27 3.38 -3.67
CA TYR A 139 1.56 4.78 -3.94
C TYR A 139 0.57 5.36 -4.95
N PHE A 140 -0.03 6.49 -4.60
CA PHE A 140 -0.74 7.35 -5.53
C PHE A 140 0.26 8.09 -6.41
N GLN A 141 0.11 7.96 -7.72
CA GLN A 141 0.86 8.68 -8.73
C GLN A 141 -0.04 9.76 -9.34
N PRO A 142 0.33 11.05 -9.22
CA PRO A 142 -0.41 12.11 -9.87
C PRO A 142 -0.24 12.03 -11.39
N GLU A 143 -1.20 12.57 -12.12
CA GLU A 143 -1.09 12.78 -13.56
C GLU A 143 0.09 13.71 -13.90
N THR A 144 0.82 13.36 -14.93
CA THR A 144 1.86 14.19 -15.55
C THR A 144 1.73 14.12 -17.06
N ALA A 145 2.48 14.95 -17.79
CA ALA A 145 2.49 14.90 -19.26
C ALA A 145 2.85 13.52 -19.85
N ARG A 146 3.42 12.60 -19.06
CA ARG A 146 3.86 11.26 -19.52
C ARG A 146 3.17 10.10 -18.82
N LEU A 147 2.47 10.35 -17.72
CA LEU A 147 1.96 9.29 -16.84
C LEU A 147 0.54 9.63 -16.42
N GLU A 148 -0.35 8.66 -16.57
CA GLU A 148 -1.72 8.75 -16.05
C GLU A 148 -1.74 8.73 -14.52
N GLU A 149 -2.80 9.32 -13.96
CA GLU A 149 -3.14 9.23 -12.55
C GLU A 149 -3.45 7.77 -12.17
N SER A 150 -2.78 7.24 -11.14
CA SER A 150 -2.94 5.82 -10.79
C SER A 150 -2.62 5.52 -9.33
N LEU A 151 -3.10 4.35 -8.87
CA LEU A 151 -2.57 3.66 -7.70
C LEU A 151 -1.59 2.58 -8.15
N ASN A 152 -0.35 2.71 -7.73
CA ASN A 152 0.72 1.77 -8.03
C ASN A 152 0.98 0.86 -6.83
N PHE A 153 0.93 -0.45 -7.05
CA PHE A 153 1.14 -1.48 -6.05
C PHE A 153 2.55 -2.04 -6.24
N TYR A 154 3.43 -1.74 -5.29
CA TYR A 154 4.81 -2.20 -5.35
C TYR A 154 5.04 -3.33 -4.36
N LYS A 155 5.53 -4.47 -4.85
CA LYS A 155 6.20 -5.46 -4.01
C LYS A 155 7.57 -4.91 -3.64
N ILE A 156 7.90 -4.94 -2.35
CA ILE A 156 9.16 -4.40 -1.87
C ILE A 156 10.12 -5.55 -1.59
N LEU A 157 11.25 -5.60 -2.28
CA LEU A 157 12.26 -6.65 -2.11
C LEU A 157 13.49 -6.11 -1.38
N THR A 158 14.16 -6.99 -0.63
CA THR A 158 15.45 -6.68 -0.01
C THR A 158 16.58 -7.01 -0.98
N PRO A 159 17.40 -6.04 -1.41
CA PRO A 159 18.57 -6.33 -2.22
C PRO A 159 19.62 -7.08 -1.39
N ILE A 160 20.38 -7.94 -2.07
CA ILE A 160 21.54 -8.64 -1.56
C ILE A 160 22.79 -7.88 -2.03
N LEU A 161 23.58 -7.44 -1.06
CA LEU A 161 24.84 -6.75 -1.25
C LEU A 161 25.96 -7.78 -1.39
N ASP A 162 26.72 -7.71 -2.48
CA ASP A 162 27.78 -8.64 -2.84
C ASP A 162 29.17 -8.03 -2.61
N TYR A 163 29.76 -8.37 -1.46
CA TYR A 163 31.07 -7.89 -1.05
C TYR A 163 32.22 -8.81 -1.45
N SER A 164 32.03 -9.76 -2.37
CA SER A 164 33.09 -10.67 -2.85
C SER A 164 34.30 -10.00 -3.52
N HIS A 165 34.27 -8.67 -3.70
CA HIS A 165 35.37 -7.87 -4.23
C HIS A 165 36.26 -7.27 -3.13
N ILE A 166 35.92 -7.48 -1.85
CA ILE A 166 36.70 -6.98 -0.72
C ILE A 166 37.76 -8.02 -0.37
N ASP A 167 39.03 -7.64 -0.53
CA ASP A 167 40.17 -8.50 -0.24
C ASP A 167 40.27 -8.82 1.27
N GLN A 168 40.85 -9.97 1.60
CA GLN A 168 41.02 -10.43 2.99
C GLN A 168 41.86 -9.46 3.85
N GLU A 169 42.78 -8.75 3.22
CA GLU A 169 43.65 -7.75 3.87
C GLU A 169 42.96 -6.39 4.08
N HIS A 170 41.79 -6.18 3.45
CA HIS A 170 41.06 -4.93 3.56
C HIS A 170 40.43 -4.81 4.95
N TYR A 171 40.59 -3.65 5.61
CA TYR A 171 40.10 -3.39 6.98
C TYR A 171 38.61 -3.70 7.17
N ALA A 172 37.81 -3.62 6.10
CA ALA A 172 36.38 -3.90 6.12
C ALA A 172 36.02 -5.40 6.05
N CYS A 173 36.94 -6.30 5.69
CA CYS A 173 36.66 -7.72 5.44
C CYS A 173 36.05 -8.44 6.66
N GLY A 174 36.42 -8.05 7.87
CA GLY A 174 35.84 -8.60 9.11
C GLY A 174 34.43 -8.10 9.44
N PHE A 175 33.94 -7.08 8.72
CA PHE A 175 32.65 -6.42 8.97
C PHE A 175 31.61 -6.68 7.89
N VAL A 176 31.98 -7.35 6.81
CA VAL A 176 31.09 -7.65 5.68
C VAL A 176 31.10 -9.14 5.37
N ASN A 177 29.92 -9.69 5.07
CA ASN A 177 29.82 -11.03 4.50
C ASN A 177 29.82 -10.94 2.97
N SER A 178 30.31 -11.98 2.28
CA SER A 178 30.32 -12.04 0.81
C SER A 178 28.94 -11.81 0.19
N SER A 179 27.86 -12.09 0.92
CA SER A 179 26.49 -11.72 0.56
C SER A 179 25.72 -11.32 1.82
N GLU A 180 25.18 -10.10 1.85
CA GLU A 180 24.41 -9.58 2.99
C GLU A 180 23.11 -8.90 2.52
N GLU A 181 22.01 -9.10 3.23
CA GLU A 181 20.77 -8.36 2.98
C GLU A 181 20.89 -6.88 3.35
N ALA A 182 20.47 -6.00 2.45
CA ALA A 182 20.47 -4.57 2.72
C ALA A 182 19.43 -4.19 3.80
N LYS A 183 19.93 -3.60 4.89
CA LYS A 183 19.10 -3.09 5.99
C LYS A 183 18.31 -1.83 5.60
N ALA A 184 18.93 -0.92 4.84
CA ALA A 184 18.38 0.40 4.55
C ALA A 184 17.69 0.52 3.18
N TYR A 185 18.11 -0.27 2.20
CA TYR A 185 17.71 -0.14 0.80
C TYR A 185 16.70 -1.19 0.42
N LYS A 186 15.81 -0.86 -0.52
CA LYS A 186 14.82 -1.79 -1.06
C LYS A 186 14.65 -1.64 -2.57
N ILE A 187 14.30 -2.73 -3.24
CA ILE A 187 13.95 -2.75 -4.66
C ILE A 187 12.42 -2.77 -4.77
N PRO A 188 11.78 -1.71 -5.27
CA PRO A 188 10.35 -1.71 -5.55
C PRO A 188 10.08 -2.34 -6.91
N THR A 189 9.28 -3.40 -6.94
CA THR A 189 8.81 -4.06 -8.17
C THR A 189 7.33 -3.74 -8.35
N LEU A 190 6.96 -3.11 -9.47
CA LEU A 190 5.57 -2.78 -9.76
C LEU A 190 4.83 -4.08 -10.10
N GLU A 191 3.89 -4.48 -9.24
CA GLU A 191 3.05 -5.66 -9.46
C GLU A 191 1.78 -5.32 -10.22
N TYR A 192 1.22 -4.14 -9.93
CA TYR A 192 -0.06 -3.74 -10.49
C TYR A 192 -0.20 -2.22 -10.52
N LEU A 193 -0.90 -1.72 -11.53
CA LEU A 193 -1.30 -0.32 -11.67
C LEU A 193 -2.83 -0.27 -11.82
N LEU A 194 -3.48 0.54 -10.97
CA LEU A 194 -4.92 0.76 -10.99
C LEU A 194 -5.22 2.21 -11.36
N ASN A 195 -5.65 2.45 -12.59
CA ASN A 195 -6.17 3.75 -13.05
C ASN A 195 -7.72 3.80 -12.98
N THR A 196 -8.39 2.65 -13.14
CA THR A 196 -9.85 2.51 -13.11
C THR A 196 -10.29 1.31 -12.28
N GLY A 197 -11.54 1.29 -11.82
CA GLY A 197 -12.10 0.17 -11.06
C GLY A 197 -11.99 0.34 -9.55
N GLY A 198 -12.37 -0.71 -8.82
CA GLY A 198 -12.54 -0.64 -7.37
C GLY A 198 -11.28 -1.04 -6.59
N ILE A 199 -11.18 -0.60 -5.34
CA ILE A 199 -10.24 -1.18 -4.36
C ILE A 199 -10.95 -2.00 -3.28
N GLY A 200 -10.25 -3.01 -2.78
CA GLY A 200 -10.63 -3.81 -1.62
C GLY A 200 -9.51 -3.88 -0.61
N PHE A 201 -9.77 -4.55 0.52
CA PHE A 201 -8.82 -4.64 1.62
C PHE A 201 -8.67 -6.09 2.09
N LYS A 202 -7.43 -6.53 2.28
CA LYS A 202 -7.05 -7.85 2.77
C LYS A 202 -6.32 -7.70 4.11
N GLN A 203 -6.67 -8.54 5.08
CA GLN A 203 -5.90 -8.67 6.32
C GLN A 203 -4.61 -9.46 6.05
N PRO A 204 -3.43 -8.97 6.47
CA PRO A 204 -2.18 -9.70 6.40
C PRO A 204 -2.08 -10.73 7.53
N GLU A 205 -1.10 -11.63 7.42
CA GLU A 205 -0.92 -12.74 8.36
C GLU A 205 -0.51 -12.29 9.78
N LYS A 206 0.37 -11.28 9.89
CA LYS A 206 0.98 -10.88 11.17
C LYS A 206 0.12 -9.91 11.98
N ASN A 207 -0.24 -8.76 11.41
CA ASN A 207 -1.09 -7.78 12.10
C ASN A 207 -2.48 -7.72 11.48
N LYS A 208 -3.48 -8.30 12.17
CA LYS A 208 -4.86 -8.32 11.71
C LYS A 208 -5.47 -6.93 11.55
N ARG A 209 -4.92 -5.88 12.18
CA ARG A 209 -5.48 -4.51 12.16
C ARG A 209 -4.92 -3.60 11.08
N LEU A 210 -3.81 -3.96 10.43
CA LEU A 210 -3.26 -3.20 9.32
C LEU A 210 -3.61 -3.88 8.01
N LEU A 211 -4.44 -3.27 7.16
CA LEU A 211 -4.91 -3.88 5.92
C LEU A 211 -4.02 -3.54 4.74
N VAL A 212 -3.94 -4.49 3.82
CA VAL A 212 -3.31 -4.32 2.51
C VAL A 212 -4.39 -4.00 1.49
N ILE A 213 -4.23 -2.89 0.78
CA ILE A 213 -5.13 -2.52 -0.32
C ILE A 213 -4.88 -3.48 -1.48
N LYS A 214 -5.94 -3.92 -2.15
CA LYS A 214 -5.89 -4.78 -3.33
C LYS A 214 -6.79 -4.21 -4.42
N PRO A 215 -6.40 -4.31 -5.70
CA PRO A 215 -7.31 -4.01 -6.80
C PRO A 215 -8.47 -5.01 -6.78
N LEU A 216 -9.67 -4.53 -7.10
CA LEU A 216 -10.81 -5.38 -7.40
C LEU A 216 -10.97 -5.41 -8.90
N ASP A 217 -10.90 -6.62 -9.45
CA ASP A 217 -11.20 -6.83 -10.85
C ASP A 217 -12.68 -6.45 -11.12
N ARG A 218 -12.89 -5.65 -12.17
CA ARG A 218 -14.14 -4.92 -12.45
C ARG A 218 -15.30 -5.88 -12.69
N GLU A 219 -15.02 -7.01 -13.35
CA GLU A 219 -15.99 -8.08 -13.58
C GLU A 219 -16.28 -8.88 -12.32
N LEU A 220 -15.26 -9.16 -11.50
CA LEU A 220 -15.42 -9.84 -10.21
C LEU A 220 -16.22 -9.00 -9.21
N ALA A 221 -16.07 -7.66 -9.23
CA ALA A 221 -16.86 -6.76 -8.38
C ALA A 221 -18.35 -6.77 -8.77
N LYS A 222 -18.65 -6.69 -10.08
CA LYS A 222 -20.01 -6.74 -10.63
C LYS A 222 -20.65 -8.12 -10.44
N ASN A 223 -19.95 -9.19 -10.80
CA ASN A 223 -20.42 -10.57 -10.65
C ASN A 223 -20.66 -10.98 -9.19
N ASN A 224 -19.87 -10.48 -8.24
CA ASN A 224 -20.09 -10.75 -6.81
C ASN A 224 -21.29 -9.97 -6.24
N ALA A 225 -21.58 -8.78 -6.76
CA ALA A 225 -22.78 -8.02 -6.38
C ALA A 225 -24.05 -8.69 -6.92
N ASP A 226 -24.02 -9.13 -8.17
CA ASP A 226 -25.18 -9.73 -8.85
C ASP A 226 -25.49 -11.15 -8.36
N LYS A 227 -24.48 -12.00 -8.13
CA LYS A 227 -24.66 -13.34 -7.53
C LYS A 227 -25.22 -13.32 -6.10
N ARG A 228 -25.11 -12.19 -5.39
CA ARG A 228 -25.61 -12.04 -4.01
C ARG A 228 -27.03 -11.47 -3.96
N LYS A 229 -27.43 -10.63 -4.93
CA LYS A 229 -28.84 -10.22 -5.10
C LYS A 229 -29.72 -11.43 -5.41
N SER A 230 -29.30 -12.28 -6.36
CA SER A 230 -30.05 -13.49 -6.72
C SER A 230 -30.15 -14.51 -5.58
N LYS A 231 -29.11 -14.64 -4.74
CA LYS A 231 -29.18 -15.48 -3.52
C LYS A 231 -30.13 -14.92 -2.46
N LYS A 232 -30.18 -13.60 -2.26
CA LYS A 232 -31.12 -12.97 -1.32
C LYS A 232 -32.57 -13.08 -1.82
N GLU A 233 -32.83 -12.85 -3.11
CA GLU A 233 -34.16 -13.02 -3.70
C GLU A 233 -34.66 -14.46 -3.59
N ASN A 234 -33.79 -15.44 -3.85
CA ASN A 234 -34.14 -16.86 -3.69
C ASN A 234 -34.39 -17.27 -2.23
N GLN A 235 -33.72 -16.66 -1.25
CA GLN A 235 -34.00 -16.90 0.17
C GLN A 235 -35.30 -16.23 0.64
N THR A 236 -35.61 -15.03 0.12
CA THR A 236 -36.87 -14.34 0.43
C THR A 236 -38.07 -15.08 -0.16
N ASN A 237 -37.96 -15.58 -1.39
CA ASN A 237 -39.02 -16.37 -2.02
C ASN A 237 -39.26 -17.72 -1.30
N LYS A 238 -38.20 -18.41 -0.85
CA LYS A 238 -38.34 -19.63 -0.03
C LYS A 238 -39.00 -19.38 1.33
N LYS A 239 -38.74 -18.23 1.97
CA LYS A 239 -39.40 -17.87 3.24
C LYS A 239 -40.87 -17.49 3.06
N ASN A 240 -41.25 -16.92 1.92
CA ASN A 240 -42.64 -16.60 1.63
C ASN A 240 -43.47 -17.84 1.25
N LEU A 241 -42.87 -18.84 0.58
CA LEU A 241 -43.55 -20.12 0.31
C LEU A 241 -43.87 -20.90 1.59
N HIS A 242 -43.02 -20.83 2.63
CA HIS A 242 -43.27 -21.52 3.90
C HIS A 242 -44.29 -20.84 4.82
N ARG A 243 -44.82 -19.66 4.46
CA ARG A 243 -45.89 -18.97 5.21
C ARG A 243 -47.28 -19.15 4.60
N LEU A 244 -47.37 -19.86 3.47
CA LEU A 244 -48.61 -20.10 2.73
C LEU A 244 -49.13 -21.55 2.88
N PHE A 245 -48.53 -22.33 3.78
CA PHE A 245 -48.96 -23.68 4.17
C PHE A 245 -49.06 -23.78 5.68
#